data_AF-A0A914MHX1-F1
#
_entry.id   AF-A0A914MHX1-F1
#
_cell.length_a   1.000
_cell.length_b   1.000
_cell.length_c   1.000
_cell.angle_alpha   90.00
_cell.angle_beta   90.00
_cell.angle_gamma   90.00
#
_symmetry.space_group_name_H-M   'P 1'
#
loop_
_entity.id
_entity.type
_entity.pdbx_description
1 polymer ?
#
loop_
_entity_poly.entity_id
_entity_poly.type
_entity_poly.pdbx_seq_one_letter_code
_entity_poly.pdbx_strand_id
1 'polypeptide(L)'
;MSSAFINAKLVNCSPLPLLPGPLSVFFNNSFVSTSNLKLVLPGEEFRCLLGVDPAIKVEYKRANTSNEQFGFMTKKSLSTHEQAISLRNAKANQSVQITIREPVPKAVDDQVKVNLE
;
A
#
# COMPACT_ATOMS: atom_id res chain seq x y z
N MET A 1 -10.65 8.13 5.00
CA MET A 1 -9.80 7.65 6.11
C MET A 1 -8.88 6.59 5.55
N SER A 2 -7.57 6.76 5.71
CA SER A 2 -6.58 5.76 5.29
C SER A 2 -6.40 4.73 6.39
N SER A 3 -6.30 3.45 6.02
CA SER A 3 -6.20 2.33 6.95
C SER A 3 -4.93 1.55 6.70
N ALA A 4 -4.32 1.04 7.78
CA ALA A 4 -3.21 0.09 7.69
C ALA A 4 -3.76 -1.35 7.72
N PHE A 5 -3.28 -2.20 6.84
CA PHE A 5 -3.68 -3.60 6.74
C PHE A 5 -2.52 -4.52 7.13
N ILE A 6 -2.82 -5.57 7.88
CA ILE A 6 -1.86 -6.61 8.23
C ILE A 6 -1.73 -7.55 7.04
N ASN A 7 -0.52 -7.69 6.52
CA ASN A 7 -0.19 -8.62 5.44
C ASN A 7 0.62 -9.78 6.03
N ALA A 8 0.04 -10.98 6.07
CA ALA A 8 0.73 -12.17 6.55
C ALA A 8 1.45 -12.86 5.41
N LYS A 9 2.74 -13.13 5.62
CA LYS A 9 3.57 -13.92 4.74
C LYS A 9 3.66 -15.33 5.31
N LEU A 10 3.22 -16.32 4.55
CA LEU A 10 3.08 -17.72 4.97
C LEU A 10 3.85 -18.61 4.00
N VAL A 11 4.27 -19.78 4.48
CA VAL A 11 4.90 -20.83 3.67
C VAL A 11 3.98 -22.04 3.68
N ASN A 12 3.81 -22.68 2.53
CA ASN A 12 3.17 -23.99 2.49
C ASN A 12 4.09 -25.05 3.12
N CYS A 13 3.89 -25.34 4.40
CA CYS A 13 4.65 -26.35 5.14
C CYS A 13 4.15 -27.79 4.93
N SER A 14 3.09 -27.98 4.14
CA SER A 14 2.57 -29.32 3.85
C SER A 14 3.41 -29.99 2.75
N PRO A 15 3.47 -31.34 2.70
CA PRO A 15 4.18 -32.06 1.65
C PRO A 15 3.42 -32.04 0.30
N LEU A 16 2.25 -31.40 0.22
CA LEU A 16 1.37 -31.40 -0.94
C LEU A 16 1.13 -29.96 -1.45
N PRO A 17 0.82 -29.79 -2.74
CA PRO A 17 0.43 -28.49 -3.26
C PRO A 17 -0.93 -28.05 -2.70
N LEU A 18 -1.04 -26.78 -2.32
CA LEU A 18 -2.33 -26.15 -2.03
C LEU A 18 -2.95 -25.72 -3.36
N LEU A 19 -4.09 -26.30 -3.69
CA LEU A 19 -4.78 -26.03 -4.95
C LEU A 19 -5.41 -24.63 -4.96
N PRO A 20 -5.52 -24.00 -6.14
CA PRO A 20 -6.16 -22.71 -6.26
C PRO A 20 -7.63 -22.79 -5.87
N GLY A 21 -8.11 -21.80 -5.14
CA GLY A 21 -9.50 -21.76 -4.70
C GLY A 21 -9.80 -20.68 -3.67
N PRO A 22 -11.07 -20.61 -3.21
CA PRO A 22 -11.47 -19.64 -2.20
C PRO A 22 -10.74 -19.86 -0.88
N LEU A 23 -10.22 -18.78 -0.31
CA LEU A 23 -9.56 -18.73 0.99
C LEU A 23 -10.35 -17.82 1.93
N SER A 24 -10.76 -18.35 3.08
CA SER A 24 -11.34 -17.58 4.17
C SER A 24 -10.31 -17.35 5.25
N VAL A 25 -10.10 -16.09 5.63
CA VAL A 25 -9.11 -15.67 6.62
C VAL A 25 -9.79 -15.35 7.93
N PHE A 26 -9.33 -16.01 8.99
CA PHE A 26 -9.78 -15.78 10.36
C PHE A 26 -8.60 -15.29 11.21
N PHE A 27 -8.86 -14.30 12.07
CA PHE A 27 -7.88 -13.76 13.02
C PHE A 27 -8.55 -13.64 14.39
N ASN A 28 -7.92 -14.17 15.44
CA ASN A 28 -8.51 -14.23 16.80
C ASN A 28 -9.95 -14.76 16.81
N ASN A 29 -10.18 -15.91 16.15
CA ASN A 29 -11.49 -16.56 15.99
C ASN A 29 -12.57 -15.71 15.31
N SER A 30 -12.20 -14.60 14.68
CA SER A 30 -13.12 -13.72 13.95
C SER A 30 -12.84 -13.79 12.46
N PHE A 31 -13.89 -13.83 11.65
CA PHE A 31 -13.77 -13.73 10.19
C PHE A 31 -13.27 -12.33 9.80
N VAL A 32 -12.30 -12.26 8.89
CA VAL A 32 -11.69 -11.00 8.48
C VAL A 32 -11.88 -10.70 7.00
N SER A 33 -11.59 -11.68 6.15
CA SER A 33 -11.67 -11.48 4.70
C SER A 33 -11.77 -12.81 3.95
N THR A 34 -12.24 -12.71 2.70
CA THR A 34 -12.08 -13.76 1.69
C THR A 34 -11.09 -13.30 0.63
N SER A 35 -10.37 -14.26 0.04
CA SER A 35 -9.50 -14.05 -1.12
C SER A 35 -9.47 -15.33 -1.97
N ASN A 36 -8.76 -15.32 -3.09
CA ASN A 36 -8.49 -16.53 -3.86
C ASN A 36 -7.02 -16.91 -3.72
N LEU A 37 -6.78 -18.11 -3.21
CA LEU A 37 -5.48 -18.72 -3.20
C LEU A 37 -5.11 -19.14 -4.63
N LYS A 38 -3.86 -18.90 -5.02
CA LYS A 38 -3.29 -19.47 -6.23
C LYS A 38 -2.80 -20.89 -5.94
N LEU A 39 -2.32 -21.60 -6.96
CA LEU A 39 -1.55 -22.82 -6.68
C LEU A 39 -0.32 -22.44 -5.84
N VAL A 40 -0.10 -23.12 -4.72
CA VAL A 40 1.09 -22.93 -3.86
C VAL A 40 1.76 -24.28 -3.64
N LEU A 41 2.97 -24.45 -4.16
CA LEU A 41 3.74 -25.68 -4.03
C LEU A 41 4.32 -25.85 -2.61
N PRO A 42 4.74 -27.06 -2.21
CA PRO A 42 5.46 -27.26 -0.96
C PRO A 42 6.68 -26.34 -0.85
N GLY A 43 6.80 -25.62 0.26
CA GLY A 43 7.87 -24.64 0.50
C GLY A 43 7.67 -23.28 -0.19
N GLU A 44 6.65 -23.10 -1.02
CA GLU A 44 6.36 -21.83 -1.66
C GLU A 44 5.69 -20.84 -0.68
N GLU A 45 6.03 -19.57 -0.84
CA GLU A 45 5.49 -18.47 -0.05
C GLU A 45 4.20 -17.92 -0.66
N PHE A 46 3.22 -17.65 0.18
CA PHE A 46 2.01 -16.94 -0.21
C PHE A 46 1.66 -15.86 0.81
N ARG A 47 0.78 -14.95 0.41
CA ARG A 47 0.36 -13.82 1.24
C ARG A 47 -1.14 -13.79 1.42
N CYS A 48 -1.59 -13.41 2.60
CA CYS A 48 -2.99 -13.13 2.87
C CYS A 48 -3.14 -11.84 3.70
N LEU A 49 -4.31 -11.22 3.61
CA LEU A 49 -4.64 -10.03 4.39
C LEU A 49 -5.37 -10.44 5.67
N LEU A 50 -4.81 -10.11 6.83
CA LEU A 50 -5.41 -10.36 8.15
C LEU A 50 -6.27 -9.18 8.62
N GLY A 51 -6.66 -8.28 7.70
CA GLY A 51 -7.53 -7.15 7.99
C GLY A 51 -6.82 -5.89 8.47
N VAL A 52 -7.63 -4.95 8.97
CA VAL A 52 -7.17 -3.63 9.43
C VAL A 52 -6.50 -3.76 10.80
N ASP A 53 -5.34 -3.12 10.97
CA ASP A 53 -4.69 -2.98 12.28
C ASP A 53 -5.07 -1.63 12.92
N PRO A 54 -5.96 -1.59 13.92
CA PRO A 54 -6.37 -0.34 14.55
C PRO A 54 -5.26 0.32 15.38
N ALA A 55 -4.19 -0.41 15.71
CA ALA A 55 -3.05 0.11 16.46
C ALA A 55 -2.08 0.91 15.58
N ILE A 56 -2.18 0.79 14.25
CA ILE A 56 -1.40 1.62 13.32
C ILE A 56 -2.28 2.76 12.83
N LYS A 57 -2.00 3.97 13.31
CA LYS A 57 -2.70 5.18 12.88
C LYS A 57 -2.04 5.74 11.63
N VAL A 58 -2.85 5.95 10.59
CA VAL A 58 -2.43 6.54 9.32
C VAL A 58 -3.13 7.87 9.17
N GLU A 59 -2.35 8.94 9.03
CA GLU A 59 -2.83 10.26 8.68
C GLU A 59 -2.35 10.60 7.28
N TYR A 60 -3.29 10.73 6.35
CA TYR A 60 -3.01 11.19 5.00
C TYR A 60 -3.42 12.66 4.93
N LYS A 61 -2.42 13.55 5.02
CA LYS A 61 -2.68 15.00 5.06
C LYS A 61 -3.19 15.47 3.71
N ARG A 62 -3.81 16.65 3.66
CA ARG A 62 -4.16 17.27 2.38
C ARG A 62 -2.87 17.58 1.63
N ALA A 63 -2.84 17.25 0.33
CA ALA A 63 -1.72 17.63 -0.52
C ALA A 63 -1.59 19.16 -0.56
N ASN A 64 -0.37 19.66 -0.42
CA ASN A 64 -0.06 21.04 -0.78
C ASN A 64 0.19 21.09 -2.27
N THR A 65 -0.33 22.14 -2.93
CA THR A 65 -0.11 22.34 -4.36
C THR A 65 0.31 23.77 -4.60
N SER A 66 1.49 23.96 -5.17
CA SER A 66 1.99 25.26 -5.60
C SER A 66 2.05 25.28 -7.12
N ASN A 67 1.53 26.35 -7.71
CA ASN A 67 1.52 26.56 -9.15
C ASN A 67 2.38 27.77 -9.48
N GLU A 68 3.35 27.59 -10.36
CA GLU A 68 4.22 28.64 -10.86
C GLU A 68 4.08 28.73 -12.38
N GLN A 69 3.96 29.95 -12.89
CA GLN A 69 3.88 30.20 -14.33
C GLN A 69 5.11 30.99 -14.77
N PHE A 70 5.78 30.49 -15.82
CA PHE A 70 7.01 31.06 -16.36
C PHE A 70 6.83 31.49 -17.82
N GLY A 71 7.44 32.64 -18.18
CA GLY A 71 7.64 33.09 -19.56
C GLY A 71 6.70 34.20 -20.04
N PHE A 72 7.26 35.21 -20.73
CA PHE A 72 6.52 36.33 -21.34
C PHE A 72 5.92 36.00 -22.73
N MET A 73 6.45 35.00 -23.44
CA MET A 73 6.01 34.61 -24.81
C MET A 73 5.48 33.17 -24.92
N THR A 74 5.97 32.23 -24.11
CA THR A 74 5.50 30.84 -24.07
C THR A 74 5.13 30.48 -22.63
N LYS A 75 3.84 30.30 -22.35
CA LYS A 75 3.34 29.97 -21.01
C LYS A 75 3.78 28.55 -20.64
N LYS A 76 4.78 28.43 -19.76
CA LYS A 76 5.11 27.17 -19.08
C LYS A 76 4.52 27.22 -17.68
N SER A 77 3.91 26.12 -17.23
CA SER A 77 3.39 25.98 -15.86
C SER A 77 4.08 24.84 -15.15
N LEU A 78 4.52 25.08 -13.92
CA LEU A 78 4.99 24.07 -12.99
C LEU A 78 3.94 23.92 -11.88
N SER A 79 3.52 22.69 -11.63
CA SER A 79 2.66 22.34 -10.49
C SER A 79 3.42 21.37 -9.61
N THR A 80 3.73 21.78 -8.38
CA THR A 80 4.37 20.94 -7.39
C THR A 80 3.31 20.40 -6.44
N HIS A 81 3.28 19.08 -6.26
CA HIS A 81 2.37 18.42 -5.34
C HIS A 81 3.17 17.77 -4.21
N GLU A 82 2.95 18.23 -2.98
CA GLU A 82 3.56 17.64 -1.79
C GLU A 82 2.51 16.88 -0.98
N GLN A 83 2.77 15.60 -0.75
CA GLN A 83 1.88 14.72 -0.01
C GLN A 83 2.56 14.21 1.26
N ALA A 84 2.07 14.62 2.42
CA ALA A 84 2.58 14.15 3.71
C ALA A 84 1.74 12.99 4.26
N ILE A 85 2.40 11.89 4.59
CA ILE A 85 1.79 10.71 5.22
C ILE A 85 2.43 10.51 6.60
N SER A 86 1.65 10.70 7.67
CA SER A 86 2.11 10.43 9.04
C SER A 86 1.67 9.03 9.46
N LEU A 87 2.60 8.27 10.05
CA LEU A 87 2.34 6.95 10.62
C LEU A 87 2.65 6.95 12.11
N ARG A 88 1.75 6.40 12.92
CA ARG A 88 1.99 6.17 14.35
C ARG A 88 1.69 4.72 14.72
N ASN A 89 2.70 4.04 15.24
CA ASN A 89 2.54 2.73 15.87
C ASN A 89 2.13 2.90 17.33
N ALA A 90 0.95 2.40 17.71
CA ALA A 90 0.44 2.43 19.08
C ALA A 90 0.60 1.07 19.81
N LYS A 91 1.35 0.11 19.26
CA LYS A 91 1.66 -1.15 19.94
C LYS A 91 2.76 -0.90 20.97
N ALA A 92 2.50 -1.24 22.24
CA ALA A 92 3.37 -0.89 23.35
C ALA A 92 4.82 -1.42 23.22
N ASN A 93 4.97 -2.69 22.85
CA ASN A 93 6.27 -3.38 22.85
C ASN A 93 6.55 -4.14 21.55
N GLN A 94 6.03 -3.65 20.42
CA GLN A 94 6.17 -4.35 19.14
C GLN A 94 6.55 -3.35 18.03
N SER A 95 7.74 -3.53 17.47
CA SER A 95 8.13 -2.88 16.21
C SER A 95 7.33 -3.46 15.06
N VAL A 96 6.99 -2.63 14.07
CA VAL A 96 6.27 -3.06 12.88
C VAL A 96 7.01 -2.65 11.62
N GLN A 97 6.99 -3.52 10.62
CA GLN A 97 7.46 -3.18 9.29
C GLN A 97 6.27 -2.63 8.50
N ILE A 98 6.40 -1.42 7.96
CA ILE A 98 5.36 -0.78 7.17
C ILE A 98 5.81 -0.69 5.71
N THR A 99 4.92 -1.02 4.80
CA THR A 99 5.07 -0.75 3.36
C THR A 99 4.02 0.26 2.96
N ILE A 100 4.46 1.44 2.52
CA ILE A 100 3.58 2.48 1.96
C ILE A 100 3.50 2.27 0.45
N ARG A 101 2.27 2.31 -0.10
CA ARG A 101 2.03 2.26 -1.54
C ARG A 101 1.22 3.48 -1.93
N GLU A 102 1.81 4.34 -2.75
CA GLU A 102 1.20 5.56 -3.26
C GLU A 102 1.30 5.58 -4.79
N PRO A 103 0.25 5.98 -5.51
CA PRO A 103 0.35 6.23 -6.93
C PRO A 103 1.14 7.51 -7.19
N VAL A 104 2.15 7.43 -8.05
CA VAL A 104 2.90 8.61 -8.53
C VAL A 104 2.42 8.99 -9.94
N PRO A 105 2.41 10.29 -10.28
CA PRO A 105 2.03 10.73 -11.61
C PRO A 105 2.99 10.17 -12.66
N LYS A 106 2.44 9.85 -13.84
CA LYS A 106 3.20 9.39 -15.00
C LYS A 106 2.86 10.29 -16.18
N ALA A 107 3.88 10.84 -16.84
CA ALA A 107 3.69 11.63 -18.05
C ALA A 107 3.06 10.78 -19.15
N VAL A 108 2.05 11.33 -19.83
CA VAL A 108 1.34 10.70 -20.96
C VAL A 108 1.68 11.40 -22.29
N ASP A 109 2.19 12.64 -22.22
CA ASP A 109 2.59 13.47 -23.35
C ASP A 109 4.04 13.94 -23.13
N ASP A 110 4.85 13.96 -24.19
CA ASP A 110 6.26 14.37 -24.16
C ASP A 110 6.47 15.84 -23.71
N GLN A 111 5.42 16.66 -23.82
CA GLN A 111 5.42 18.04 -23.32
C GLN A 111 5.31 18.13 -21.80
N VAL A 112 4.88 17.06 -21.12
CA VAL A 112 4.75 17.00 -19.66
C VAL A 112 5.94 16.27 -19.08
N LYS A 113 6.73 16.98 -18.26
CA LYS A 113 7.84 16.38 -17.52
C LYS A 113 7.42 16.18 -16.06
N VAL A 114 7.60 14.95 -15.56
CA VAL A 114 7.36 14.60 -14.16
C VAL A 114 8.70 14.31 -13.50
N ASN A 115 8.99 15.01 -12.40
CA ASN A 115 10.12 14.75 -11.54
C ASN A 115 9.59 14.30 -10.18
N LEU A 116 10.22 13.27 -9.60
CA LEU A 116 9.93 12.78 -8.26
C LEU A 116 11.15 13.13 -7.39
N GLU A 117 10.91 13.80 -6.27
CA GLU A 117 11.92 14.18 -5.28
C GLU A 117 11.73 13.38 -3.98
#